data_AF-A0A1F7S032-F1
#
_entry.id   AF-A0A1F7S032-F1
#
_cell.length_a   1.000
_cell.length_b   1.000
_cell.length_c   1.000
_cell.angle_alpha   90.00
_cell.angle_beta   90.00
_cell.angle_gamma   90.00
#
_symmetry.space_group_name_H-M   'P 1'
#
loop_
_entity.id
_entity.type
_entity.pdbx_description
1 polymer ?
#
loop_
_entity_poly.entity_id
_entity_poly.type
_entity_poly.pdbx_seq_one_letter_code
_entity_poly.pdbx_strand_id
1 'polypeptide(L)'
;MKNPDRKTVSQLVELPNIGNAMADSLQLIGIDHPKKLIGKNPFKLFETLCAVSGTRHDPCVIDVFMAVIHFMEGGDPLPWWSFTDERKKAYRPTKSIETRKLKQGKLQYLKNPG
;
A
#
# COMPACT_ATOMS: atom_id res chain seq x y z
N MET A 1 14.36 -13.16 6.48
CA MET A 1 13.36 -12.11 6.83
C MET A 1 13.34 -11.97 8.35
N LYS A 2 12.94 -10.80 8.89
CA LYS A 2 12.80 -10.58 10.34
C LYS A 2 11.68 -11.47 10.90
N ASN A 3 11.82 -11.89 12.17
CA ASN A 3 10.79 -12.62 12.91
C ASN A 3 10.82 -12.19 14.40
N PRO A 4 10.38 -10.97 14.72
CA PRO A 4 10.37 -10.50 16.10
C PRO A 4 9.29 -11.22 16.93
N ASP A 5 9.36 -11.13 18.25
CA ASP A 5 8.21 -11.52 19.08
C ASP A 5 7.10 -10.46 18.94
N ARG A 6 5.98 -10.85 18.30
CA ARG A 6 4.82 -10.00 18.07
C ARG A 6 4.19 -9.42 19.34
N LYS A 7 4.43 -10.02 20.52
CA LYS A 7 3.93 -9.52 21.80
C LYS A 7 4.72 -8.31 22.31
N THR A 8 6.01 -8.26 21.99
CA THR A 8 6.97 -7.29 22.54
C THR A 8 7.53 -6.30 21.51
N VAL A 9 7.38 -6.57 20.20
CA VAL A 9 7.78 -5.68 19.13
C VAL A 9 7.12 -4.30 19.28
N SER A 10 7.93 -3.25 19.23
CA SER A 10 7.50 -1.88 19.50
C SER A 10 7.64 -0.96 18.29
N GLN A 11 8.55 -1.27 17.37
CA GLN A 11 8.81 -0.44 16.20
C GLN A 11 8.34 -1.13 14.91
N LEU A 12 7.75 -0.36 14.00
CA LEU A 12 7.27 -0.88 12.71
C LEU A 12 8.40 -1.45 11.86
N VAL A 13 9.58 -0.82 11.88
CA VAL A 13 10.75 -1.29 11.12
C VAL A 13 11.24 -2.66 11.59
N GLU A 14 10.88 -3.13 12.77
CA GLU A 14 11.27 -4.45 13.26
C GLU A 14 10.41 -5.58 12.64
N LEU A 15 9.27 -5.24 12.05
CA LEU A 15 8.35 -6.20 11.44
C LEU A 15 8.93 -6.83 10.16
N PRO A 16 8.53 -8.08 9.84
CA PRO A 16 8.83 -8.68 8.54
C PRO A 16 8.32 -7.77 7.41
N ASN A 17 9.02 -7.75 6.28
CA ASN A 17 8.69 -6.94 5.09
C ASN A 17 8.72 -5.41 5.27
N ILE A 18 8.99 -4.87 6.47
CA ILE A 18 9.03 -3.43 6.72
C ILE A 18 10.48 -2.92 6.80
N GLY A 19 10.79 -1.99 5.91
CA GLY A 19 11.94 -1.08 6.00
C GLY A 19 11.47 0.34 6.34
N ASN A 20 12.42 1.28 6.52
CA ASN A 20 12.14 2.65 6.95
C ASN A 20 11.04 3.34 6.12
N ALA A 21 11.15 3.31 4.78
CA ALA A 21 10.15 3.94 3.92
C ALA A 21 8.72 3.42 4.11
N MET A 22 8.56 2.12 4.41
CA MET A 22 7.24 1.54 4.65
C MET A 22 6.75 1.83 6.08
N ALA A 23 7.66 1.93 7.05
CA ALA A 23 7.32 2.40 8.39
C ALA A 23 6.83 3.86 8.35
N ASP A 24 7.50 4.74 7.61
CA ASP A 24 7.10 6.14 7.41
C ASP A 24 5.72 6.22 6.72
N SER A 25 5.48 5.39 5.70
CA SER A 25 4.18 5.29 5.03
C SER A 25 3.06 4.85 5.97
N LEU A 26 3.31 3.89 6.86
CA LEU A 26 2.35 3.45 7.88
C LEU A 26 2.07 4.55 8.91
N GLN A 27 3.12 5.25 9.38
CA GLN A 27 2.98 6.38 10.29
C GLN A 27 2.18 7.52 9.67
N LEU A 28 2.42 7.81 8.39
CA LEU A 28 1.68 8.83 7.61
C LEU A 28 0.16 8.58 7.61
N ILE A 29 -0.27 7.31 7.65
CA ILE A 29 -1.70 6.93 7.72
C ILE A 29 -2.17 6.58 9.13
N GLY A 30 -1.46 7.02 10.17
CA GLY A 30 -1.86 6.91 11.57
C GLY A 30 -1.55 5.56 12.24
N ILE A 31 -0.74 4.72 11.60
CA ILE A 31 -0.23 3.46 12.18
C ILE A 31 1.19 3.71 12.68
N ASP A 32 1.31 4.09 13.95
CA ASP A 32 2.58 4.39 14.63
C ASP A 32 3.14 3.21 15.46
N HIS A 33 2.35 2.15 15.64
CA HIS A 33 2.71 1.01 16.48
C HIS A 33 2.23 -0.31 15.87
N PRO A 34 3.04 -1.41 15.89
CA PRO A 34 2.67 -2.69 15.30
C PRO A 34 1.28 -3.22 15.66
N LYS A 35 0.89 -3.12 16.94
CA LYS A 35 -0.45 -3.55 17.41
C LYS A 35 -1.63 -2.84 16.73
N LYS A 36 -1.45 -1.63 16.15
CA LYS A 36 -2.50 -0.94 15.41
C LYS A 36 -2.82 -1.58 14.05
N LEU A 37 -2.00 -2.54 13.59
CA LEU A 37 -2.25 -3.31 12.37
C LEU A 37 -3.31 -4.41 12.57
N ILE A 38 -3.51 -4.90 13.80
CA ILE A 38 -4.44 -5.99 14.09
C ILE A 38 -5.87 -5.59 13.70
N GLY A 39 -6.55 -6.43 12.92
CA GLY A 39 -7.91 -6.19 12.45
C GLY A 39 -8.03 -5.10 11.38
N LYS A 40 -6.92 -4.55 10.87
CA LYS A 40 -6.96 -3.59 9.77
C LYS A 40 -7.25 -4.30 8.45
N ASN A 41 -7.95 -3.60 7.58
CA ASN A 41 -8.14 -4.05 6.20
C ASN A 41 -6.98 -3.49 5.33
N PRO A 42 -6.18 -4.35 4.67
CA PRO A 42 -5.02 -3.90 3.89
C PRO A 42 -5.41 -3.01 2.70
N PHE A 43 -6.55 -3.24 2.07
CA PHE A 43 -7.03 -2.42 0.95
C PHE A 43 -7.41 -1.01 1.42
N LYS A 44 -8.08 -0.88 2.58
CA LYS A 44 -8.40 0.44 3.16
C LYS A 44 -7.13 1.21 3.56
N LEU A 45 -6.12 0.53 4.11
CA LEU A 45 -4.83 1.17 4.40
C LEU A 45 -4.17 1.69 3.12
N PHE A 46 -4.19 0.89 2.05
CA PHE A 46 -3.66 1.28 0.74
C PHE A 46 -4.41 2.48 0.13
N GLU A 47 -5.74 2.47 0.16
CA GLU A 47 -6.57 3.59 -0.29
C GLU A 47 -6.25 4.87 0.50
N THR A 48 -6.15 4.76 1.82
CA THR A 48 -5.78 5.87 2.71
C THR A 48 -4.40 6.41 2.38
N LEU A 49 -3.42 5.53 2.18
CA LEU A 49 -2.05 5.92 1.82
C LEU A 49 -2.03 6.69 0.50
N CYS A 50 -2.70 6.18 -0.53
CA CYS A 50 -2.77 6.87 -1.82
C CYS A 50 -3.45 8.24 -1.71
N ALA A 51 -4.52 8.33 -0.91
CA ALA A 51 -5.24 9.58 -0.72
C ALA A 51 -4.40 10.62 0.03
N VAL A 52 -3.76 10.24 1.15
CA VAL A 52 -2.95 11.13 1.98
C VAL A 52 -1.68 11.57 1.27
N SER A 53 -1.02 10.67 0.52
CA SER A 53 0.21 11.02 -0.19
C SER A 53 -0.02 11.68 -1.55
N GLY A 54 -1.28 11.82 -1.99
CA GLY A 54 -1.65 12.33 -3.31
C GLY A 54 -1.07 11.53 -4.49
N THR A 55 -0.60 10.31 -4.24
CA THR A 55 0.16 9.52 -5.21
C THR A 55 -0.44 8.12 -5.28
N ARG A 56 -0.61 7.61 -6.50
CA ARG A 56 -1.01 6.21 -6.69
C ARG A 56 0.20 5.31 -6.53
N HIS A 57 0.29 4.65 -5.38
CA HIS A 57 1.35 3.68 -5.09
C HIS A 57 1.19 2.39 -5.90
N ASP A 58 2.28 1.64 -6.03
CA ASP A 58 2.23 0.31 -6.64
C ASP A 58 1.34 -0.63 -5.81
N PRO A 59 0.46 -1.42 -6.44
CA PRO A 59 -0.43 -2.32 -5.71
C PRO A 59 0.28 -3.39 -4.86
N CYS A 60 1.56 -3.67 -5.09
CA CYS A 60 2.33 -4.59 -4.23
C CYS A 60 2.43 -4.10 -2.77
N VAL A 61 2.17 -2.82 -2.50
CA VAL A 61 2.05 -2.31 -1.12
C VAL A 61 0.90 -2.98 -0.36
N ILE A 62 -0.19 -3.36 -1.04
CA ILE A 62 -1.28 -4.14 -0.42
C ILE A 62 -0.75 -5.51 0.05
N ASP A 63 0.11 -6.16 -0.74
CA ASP A 63 0.70 -7.47 -0.39
C ASP A 63 1.57 -7.34 0.87
N VAL A 64 2.32 -6.24 0.99
CA VAL A 64 3.09 -5.92 2.20
C VAL A 64 2.16 -5.74 3.40
N PHE A 65 1.08 -4.98 3.25
CA PHE A 65 0.09 -4.78 4.32
C PHE A 65 -0.57 -6.10 4.75
N MET A 66 -0.98 -6.95 3.80
CA MET A 66 -1.52 -8.28 4.08
C MET A 66 -0.54 -9.11 4.92
N ALA A 67 0.73 -9.15 4.52
CA ALA A 67 1.75 -9.94 5.21
C ALA A 67 2.00 -9.46 6.65
N VAL A 68 2.06 -8.16 6.89
CA VAL A 68 2.30 -7.64 8.24
C VAL A 68 1.08 -7.70 9.14
N ILE A 69 -0.13 -7.55 8.59
CA ILE A 69 -1.37 -7.76 9.32
C ILE A 69 -1.49 -9.24 9.73
N HIS A 70 -1.30 -10.17 8.78
CA HIS A 70 -1.28 -11.61 9.04
C HIS A 70 -0.30 -11.97 10.17
N PHE A 71 0.92 -11.44 10.10
CA PHE A 71 1.90 -11.62 11.15
C PHE A 71 1.43 -11.01 12.49
N MET A 72 0.91 -9.79 12.53
CA MET A 72 0.43 -9.22 13.79
C MET A 72 -0.80 -9.95 14.36
N GLU A 73 -1.58 -10.64 13.52
CA GLU A 73 -2.77 -11.41 13.91
C GLU A 73 -2.47 -12.85 14.38
N GLY A 74 -1.20 -13.26 14.37
CA GLY A 74 -0.79 -14.57 14.89
C GLY A 74 -0.23 -15.55 13.86
N GLY A 75 -0.20 -15.16 12.58
CA GLY A 75 0.36 -15.97 11.51
C GLY A 75 1.90 -16.04 11.51
N ASP A 76 2.45 -16.96 10.74
CA ASP A 76 3.89 -17.03 10.54
C ASP A 76 4.38 -15.82 9.72
N PRO A 77 5.64 -15.38 9.90
CA PRO A 77 6.20 -14.35 9.04
C PRO A 77 6.34 -14.90 7.62
N LEU A 78 5.54 -14.38 6.69
CA LEU A 78 5.59 -14.75 5.28
C LEU A 78 6.17 -13.61 4.43
N PRO A 79 6.91 -13.94 3.35
CA PRO A 79 7.32 -12.91 2.41
C PRO A 79 6.07 -12.29 1.77
N TRP A 80 6.08 -10.97 1.55
CA TRP A 80 4.90 -10.26 1.07
C TRP A 80 4.31 -10.85 -0.23
N TRP A 81 5.15 -11.36 -1.14
CA TRP A 81 4.68 -11.88 -2.42
C TRP A 81 3.81 -13.14 -2.30
N SER A 82 3.79 -13.83 -1.14
CA SER A 82 2.86 -14.93 -0.86
C SER A 82 1.38 -14.51 -0.94
N PHE A 83 1.09 -13.21 -0.80
CA PHE A 83 -0.27 -12.66 -0.87
C PHE A 83 -0.65 -12.10 -2.25
N THR A 84 0.27 -12.16 -3.22
CA THR A 84 0.07 -11.62 -4.58
C THR A 84 -1.19 -12.15 -5.26
N ASP A 85 -1.43 -13.46 -5.15
CA ASP A 85 -2.58 -14.09 -5.80
C ASP A 85 -3.89 -13.70 -5.14
N GLU A 86 -3.90 -13.55 -3.82
CA GLU A 86 -5.06 -13.06 -3.07
C GLU A 86 -5.39 -11.62 -3.49
N ARG A 87 -4.40 -10.72 -3.50
CA ARG A 87 -4.60 -9.36 -4.00
C ARG A 87 -5.11 -9.37 -5.43
N LYS A 88 -4.51 -10.13 -6.36
CA LYS A 88 -4.95 -10.12 -7.77
C LYS A 88 -6.40 -10.57 -7.94
N LYS A 89 -6.91 -11.46 -7.08
CA LYS A 89 -8.32 -11.88 -7.07
C LYS A 89 -9.25 -10.76 -6.60
N ALA A 90 -8.85 -10.02 -5.56
CA ALA A 90 -9.70 -9.03 -4.89
C ALA A 90 -9.53 -7.58 -5.42
N TYR A 91 -8.35 -7.22 -5.94
CA TYR A 91 -7.99 -5.88 -6.39
C TYR A 91 -7.71 -5.87 -7.89
N ARG A 92 -8.59 -5.22 -8.62
CA ARG A 92 -8.40 -4.89 -10.03
C ARG A 92 -7.98 -3.43 -10.10
N PRO A 93 -6.70 -3.13 -10.42
CA PRO A 93 -6.31 -1.74 -10.61
C PRO A 93 -7.22 -1.17 -11.69
N THR A 94 -7.91 -0.09 -11.37
CA THR A 94 -8.54 0.73 -12.39
C THR A 94 -7.43 1.10 -13.38
N LYS A 95 -7.59 0.69 -14.64
CA LYS A 95 -6.80 1.30 -15.70
C LYS A 95 -6.99 2.80 -15.52
N SER A 96 -5.90 3.56 -15.50
CA SER A 96 -6.01 4.98 -15.75
C SER A 96 -6.99 5.12 -16.91
N ILE A 97 -8.04 5.92 -16.72
CA ILE A 97 -8.75 6.42 -17.88
C ILE A 97 -7.68 7.25 -18.57
N GLU A 98 -6.96 6.63 -19.48
CA GLU A 98 -6.31 7.32 -20.58
C GLU A 98 -7.40 8.23 -21.09
N THR A 99 -7.23 9.54 -20.87
CA THR A 99 -8.17 10.60 -21.20
C THR A 99 -8.91 10.20 -22.46
N ARG A 100 -10.16 9.74 -22.33
CA ARG A 100 -11.05 9.64 -23.48
C ARG A 100 -11.14 11.07 -23.96
N LYS A 101 -10.41 11.40 -25.02
CA LYS A 101 -10.67 12.59 -25.81
C LYS A 101 -12.16 12.52 -26.13
N LEU A 102 -12.96 13.32 -25.43
CA LEU A 102 -14.29 13.69 -25.89
C LEU A 102 -14.03 14.35 -27.25
N LYS A 103 -14.19 13.60 -28.33
CA LYS A 103 -14.39 14.18 -29.66
C LYS A 103 -15.73 14.91 -29.58
N GLN A 104 -15.71 16.20 -29.22
CA GLN A 104 -16.23 17.32 -30.01
C GLN A 104 -16.07 18.61 -29.21
N GLY A 105 -15.18 19.50 -29.65
CA GLY A 105 -15.00 20.82 -29.03
C GLY A 105 -13.55 21.29 -29.03
N LYS A 106 -13.09 21.75 -30.19
CA LYS A 106 -11.87 22.52 -30.48
C LYS A 106 -11.16 23.10 -29.22
N LEU A 107 -10.01 22.52 -28.85
CA LEU A 107 -8.94 23.29 -28.21
C LEU A 107 -7.68 23.14 -29.07
N GLN A 108 -7.32 24.24 -29.71
CA GLN A 108 -6.12 24.40 -30.50
C GLN A 108 -4.97 24.64 -29.50
N TYR A 109 -4.10 23.65 -29.30
CA TYR A 109 -2.86 23.88 -28.57
C TYR A 109 -1.86 24.52 -29.54
N LEU A 110 -1.58 25.80 -29.31
CA LEU A 110 -0.46 26.50 -29.91
C LEU A 110 0.83 25.82 -29.44
N LYS A 111 1.69 25.48 -30.40
CA LYS A 111 3.08 25.13 -30.17
C LYS A 111 3.75 26.35 -29.53
N ASN A 112 4.50 26.16 -28.44
CA ASN A 112 5.50 27.12 -28.01
C ASN A 112 6.85 26.70 -28.60
N PRO A 113 7.37 27.38 -29.63
CA PRO A 113 8.80 27.49 -29.85
C PRO A 113 9.32 28.71 -29.06
N GLY A 114 10.36 28.50 -28.27
CA GLY A 114 11.05 29.53 -27.49
C GLY A 114 11.97 28.89 -26.49
#